data_AF-A0A8S3IPC6-F1
#
_entry.id   AF-A0A8S3IPC6-F1
#
_cell.length_a   1.000
_cell.length_b   1.000
_cell.length_c   1.000
_cell.angle_alpha   90.00
_cell.angle_beta   90.00
_cell.angle_gamma   90.00
#
_symmetry.space_group_name_H-M   'P 1'
#
loop_
_entity.id
_entity.type
_entity.pdbx_description
1 polymer ?
#
loop_
_entity_poly.entity_id
_entity_poly.type
_entity_poly.pdbx_seq_one_letter_code
_entity_poly.pdbx_strand_id
1 'polypeptide(L)'
;MLLNIIKQRLRQFTLEYMLMKLPIESRRTNLKLRSITSEELKQNLKLIEQLRCDVFADLYLNKNQKYWISSGQKFGGDYLVYFDDPSRCHSTFIVTCVLRNEIERNSTIIPLTHLIARCRIAVNVNKICILASRKSPISCDIEYLTVNWNGF
;
A
#
# COMPACT_ATOMS: atom_id res chain seq x y z
N MET A 1 35.00 25.43 20.10
CA MET A 1 35.04 24.06 19.51
C MET A 1 33.77 23.75 18.69
N LEU A 2 32.57 23.85 19.29
CA LEU A 2 31.29 23.56 18.62
C LEU A 2 31.01 24.39 17.36
N LEU A 3 31.33 25.70 17.39
CA LEU A 3 31.08 26.62 16.29
C LEU A 3 31.86 26.26 15.01
N ASN A 4 33.06 25.71 15.18
CA ASN A 4 33.90 25.27 14.05
C ASN A 4 33.36 23.97 13.44
N ILE A 5 32.83 23.06 14.25
CA ILE A 5 32.18 21.82 13.79
C ILE A 5 30.91 22.16 13.00
N ILE A 6 30.09 23.08 13.49
CA ILE A 6 28.87 23.54 12.79
C ILE A 6 29.25 24.20 11.46
N LYS A 7 30.24 25.11 11.45
CA LYS A 7 30.73 25.73 10.20
C LYS A 7 31.29 24.71 9.21
N GLN A 8 31.98 23.67 9.69
CA GLN A 8 32.53 22.61 8.85
C GLN A 8 31.43 21.71 8.25
N ARG A 9 30.37 21.42 9.01
CA ARG A 9 29.21 20.67 8.51
C ARG A 9 28.35 21.48 7.55
N LEU A 10 28.15 22.77 7.81
CA LEU A 10 27.38 23.66 6.93
C LEU A 10 28.08 23.92 5.58
N ARG A 11 29.41 23.76 5.48
CA ARG A 11 30.12 23.81 4.18
C ARG A 11 29.68 22.74 3.19
N GLN A 12 29.12 21.61 3.67
CA GLN A 12 28.59 20.55 2.79
C GLN A 12 27.18 20.87 2.28
N PHE A 13 26.47 21.79 2.92
CA PHE A 13 25.19 22.30 2.46
C PHE A 13 25.42 23.54 1.61
N THR A 14 25.74 23.36 0.33
CA THR A 14 25.69 24.48 -0.61
C THR A 14 24.25 24.99 -0.73
N LEU A 15 24.06 26.25 -1.13
CA LEU A 15 22.73 26.85 -1.34
C LEU A 15 21.84 25.95 -2.22
N GLU A 16 22.46 25.23 -3.15
CA GLU A 16 21.84 24.26 -4.06
C GLU A 16 21.22 23.03 -3.37
N TYR A 17 21.72 22.64 -2.19
CA TYR A 17 21.16 21.58 -1.34
C TYR A 17 20.07 22.09 -0.40
N MET A 18 20.03 23.41 -0.13
CA MET A 18 19.01 24.03 0.73
C MET A 18 17.75 24.44 -0.04
N LEU A 19 17.84 24.55 -1.36
CA LEU A 19 16.70 24.79 -2.23
C LEU A 19 15.97 23.46 -2.48
N MET A 20 14.67 23.41 -2.15
CA MET A 20 13.80 22.35 -2.68
C MET A 20 13.77 22.49 -4.19
N LYS A 21 14.54 21.65 -4.91
CA LYS A 21 14.46 21.57 -6.37
C LYS A 21 13.03 21.15 -6.71
N LEU A 22 12.31 22.00 -7.44
CA LEU A 22 10.98 21.65 -7.92
C LEU A 22 11.11 20.40 -8.80
N PRO A 23 10.06 19.54 -8.91
CA PRO A 23 10.10 18.35 -9.76
C PRO A 23 10.60 18.62 -11.20
N ILE A 24 10.31 19.83 -11.70
CA ILE A 24 10.69 20.36 -13.02
C ILE A 24 12.16 20.79 -13.11
N GLU A 25 12.80 21.18 -12.00
CA GLU A 25 14.21 21.60 -11.96
C GLU A 25 15.18 20.42 -11.83
N SER A 26 14.66 19.22 -11.56
CA SER A 26 15.48 18.02 -11.68
C SER A 26 15.76 17.77 -13.17
N ARG A 27 16.92 18.22 -13.65
CA ARG A 27 17.49 17.74 -14.93
C ARG A 27 17.83 16.26 -14.76
N ARG A 28 16.82 15.40 -14.78
CA ARG A 28 16.95 13.94 -14.90
C ARG A 28 17.31 13.60 -16.34
N THR A 29 18.42 14.13 -16.83
CA THR A 29 18.90 13.95 -18.22
C THR A 29 19.42 12.53 -18.49
N ASN A 30 19.52 11.67 -17.46
CA ASN A 30 20.08 10.33 -17.55
C ASN A 30 19.10 9.21 -17.16
N LEU A 31 17.81 9.48 -16.99
CA LEU A 31 16.85 8.38 -16.87
C LEU A 31 16.59 7.81 -18.26
N LYS A 32 17.36 6.78 -18.62
CA LYS A 32 16.99 5.90 -19.73
C LYS A 32 15.69 5.19 -19.32
N LEU A 33 14.57 5.78 -19.69
CA LEU A 33 13.26 5.14 -19.56
C LEU A 33 13.24 3.95 -20.50
N ARG A 34 13.43 2.75 -19.95
CA ARG A 34 13.25 1.51 -20.66
C ARG A 34 11.78 1.14 -20.59
N SER A 35 11.15 0.93 -21.74
CA SER A 35 9.84 0.28 -21.79
C SER A 35 10.02 -1.18 -21.37
N ILE A 36 9.27 -1.60 -20.35
CA ILE A 36 9.29 -2.95 -19.80
C ILE A 36 7.99 -3.64 -20.24
N THR A 37 8.02 -4.91 -20.60
CA THR A 37 6.78 -5.65 -20.92
C THR A 37 6.02 -5.99 -19.63
N SER A 38 4.72 -6.29 -19.76
CA SER A 38 3.89 -6.69 -18.61
C SER A 38 4.38 -8.00 -17.98
N GLU A 39 4.89 -8.94 -18.77
CA GLU A 39 5.47 -10.20 -18.30
C GLU A 39 6.79 -9.98 -17.54
N GLU A 40 7.67 -9.12 -18.07
CA GLU A 40 8.93 -8.78 -17.40
C GLU A 40 8.67 -8.02 -16.09
N LEU A 41 7.63 -7.19 -16.03
CA LEU A 41 7.15 -6.61 -14.78
C LEU A 41 6.70 -7.69 -13.79
N LYS A 42 5.85 -8.63 -14.20
CA LYS A 42 5.37 -9.73 -13.34
C LYS A 42 6.51 -10.57 -12.77
N GLN A 43 7.53 -10.85 -13.56
CA GLN A 43 8.71 -11.63 -13.12
C GLN A 43 9.57 -10.88 -12.10
N ASN A 44 9.65 -9.55 -12.22
CA ASN A 44 10.46 -8.72 -11.32
C ASN A 44 9.69 -8.23 -10.07
N LEU A 45 8.37 -8.40 -10.02
CA LEU A 45 7.56 -7.96 -8.89
C LEU A 45 7.76 -8.87 -7.68
N LYS A 46 7.94 -8.23 -6.51
CA LYS A 46 7.91 -8.94 -5.22
C LYS A 46 6.54 -9.62 -5.04
N LEU A 47 6.52 -10.72 -4.30
CA LEU A 47 5.30 -11.50 -4.07
C LEU A 47 4.14 -10.64 -3.52
N ILE A 48 4.43 -9.69 -2.63
CA ILE A 48 3.43 -8.76 -2.09
C ILE A 48 2.84 -7.82 -3.16
N GLU A 49 3.64 -7.38 -4.13
CA GLU A 49 3.16 -6.53 -5.22
C GLU A 49 2.32 -7.34 -6.22
N GLN A 50 2.71 -8.59 -6.47
CA GLN A 50 1.89 -9.51 -7.26
C GLN A 50 0.52 -9.74 -6.60
N LEU A 51 0.49 -9.97 -5.28
CA LEU A 51 -0.77 -10.11 -4.53
C LEU A 51 -1.63 -8.84 -4.64
N ARG A 52 -1.03 -7.66 -4.49
CA ARG A 52 -1.73 -6.38 -4.66
C ARG A 52 -2.38 -6.27 -6.05
N CYS A 53 -1.64 -6.58 -7.10
CA CYS A 53 -2.18 -6.61 -8.46
C CYS A 53 -3.35 -7.58 -8.60
N ASP A 54 -3.24 -8.79 -8.04
CA ASP A 54 -4.32 -9.78 -8.10
C ASP A 54 -5.56 -9.34 -7.33
N VAL A 55 -5.39 -8.79 -6.12
CA VAL A 55 -6.50 -8.26 -5.31
C VAL A 55 -7.18 -7.09 -6.01
N PHE A 56 -6.42 -6.20 -6.63
CA PHE A 56 -6.97 -5.11 -7.43
C PHE A 56 -7.77 -5.66 -8.62
N ALA A 57 -7.21 -6.64 -9.34
CA ALA A 57 -7.88 -7.25 -10.49
C ALA A 57 -9.17 -7.97 -10.07
N ASP A 58 -9.15 -8.71 -8.96
CA ASP A 58 -10.33 -9.39 -8.41
C ASP A 58 -11.45 -8.40 -8.08
N LEU A 59 -11.14 -7.35 -7.30
CA LEU A 59 -12.12 -6.31 -6.93
C LEU A 59 -12.64 -5.52 -8.13
N TYR A 60 -11.77 -5.21 -9.11
CA TYR A 60 -12.14 -4.37 -10.26
C TYR A 60 -12.90 -5.14 -11.34
N LEU A 61 -12.52 -6.39 -11.60
CA LEU A 61 -13.10 -7.22 -12.67
C LEU A 61 -14.27 -8.09 -12.20
N ASN A 62 -14.61 -8.07 -10.90
CA ASN A 62 -15.72 -8.84 -10.36
C ASN A 62 -17.02 -8.53 -11.13
N LYS A 63 -17.54 -9.53 -11.84
CA LYS A 63 -18.72 -9.37 -12.71
C LYS A 63 -20.02 -9.24 -11.92
N ASN A 64 -20.06 -9.74 -10.69
CA ASN A 64 -21.26 -9.73 -9.87
C ASN A 64 -21.46 -8.37 -9.18
N GLN A 65 -20.36 -7.65 -8.91
CA GLN A 65 -20.40 -6.35 -8.27
C GLN A 65 -19.21 -5.49 -8.71
N LYS A 66 -19.51 -4.36 -9.34
CA LYS A 66 -18.49 -3.39 -9.73
C LYS A 66 -18.12 -2.51 -8.52
N TYR A 67 -16.89 -2.62 -8.06
CA TYR A 67 -16.36 -1.73 -7.04
C TYR A 67 -15.56 -0.60 -7.65
N TRP A 68 -15.60 0.58 -7.02
CA TRP A 68 -14.62 1.62 -7.27
C TRP A 68 -13.47 1.49 -6.28
N ILE A 69 -12.25 1.76 -6.74
CA ILE A 69 -11.03 1.51 -5.97
C ILE A 69 -10.12 2.73 -6.03
N SER A 70 -9.57 3.13 -4.89
CA SER A 70 -8.52 4.15 -4.80
C SER A 70 -7.39 3.71 -3.86
N SER A 71 -6.30 4.48 -3.78
CA SER A 71 -5.21 4.21 -2.83
C SER A 71 -5.70 4.23 -1.38
N GLY A 72 -5.31 3.20 -0.61
CA GLY A 72 -5.57 3.05 0.83
C GLY A 72 -4.55 3.70 1.76
N GLN A 73 -3.44 4.23 1.22
CA GLN A 73 -2.28 4.61 2.02
C GLN A 73 -2.59 5.64 3.13
N LYS A 74 -3.50 6.59 2.86
CA LYS A 74 -3.94 7.60 3.85
C LYS A 74 -4.58 6.97 5.09
N PHE A 75 -5.12 5.76 4.97
CA PHE A 75 -5.86 5.05 6.02
C PHE A 75 -5.15 3.75 6.45
N GLY A 76 -3.87 3.60 6.14
CA GLY A 76 -3.07 2.46 6.60
C GLY A 76 -3.39 1.12 5.91
N GLY A 77 -4.09 1.14 4.78
CA GLY A 77 -4.33 -0.02 3.92
C GLY A 77 -3.70 0.13 2.54
N ASP A 78 -3.86 -0.89 1.69
CA ASP A 78 -3.43 -0.84 0.29
C ASP A 78 -4.50 -0.21 -0.59
N TYR A 79 -5.78 -0.52 -0.34
CA TYR A 79 -6.91 -0.03 -1.13
C TYR A 79 -8.04 0.52 -0.27
N LEU A 80 -8.72 1.53 -0.82
CA LEU A 80 -10.08 1.91 -0.41
C LEU A 80 -11.05 1.37 -1.44
N VAL A 81 -12.14 0.79 -0.96
CA VAL A 81 -13.19 0.22 -1.82
C VAL A 81 -14.51 0.92 -1.55
N TYR A 82 -15.20 1.27 -2.63
CA TYR A 82 -16.46 2.00 -2.62
C TYR A 82 -17.50 1.19 -3.41
N PHE A 83 -18.75 1.23 -2.94
CA PHE A 83 -19.88 0.62 -3.64
C PHE A 83 -20.37 1.45 -4.84
N ASP A 84 -20.05 2.74 -4.86
CA ASP A 84 -20.41 3.66 -5.95
C ASP A 84 -19.27 4.66 -6.18
N ASP A 85 -19.46 5.60 -7.09
CA ASP A 85 -18.48 6.62 -7.47
C ASP A 85 -17.87 7.33 -6.22
N PRO A 86 -16.53 7.38 -6.09
CA PRO A 86 -15.85 8.06 -4.99
C PRO A 86 -16.18 9.55 -4.84
N SER A 87 -16.72 10.20 -5.88
CA SER A 87 -17.22 11.58 -5.81
C SER A 87 -18.55 11.72 -5.07
N ARG A 88 -19.30 10.62 -4.93
CA ARG A 88 -20.66 10.59 -4.37
C ARG A 88 -20.74 9.90 -3.01
N CYS A 89 -19.75 9.09 -2.65
CA CYS A 89 -19.77 8.31 -1.42
C CYS A 89 -18.39 8.23 -0.76
N HIS A 90 -18.41 7.88 0.53
CA HIS A 90 -17.19 7.52 1.25
C HIS A 90 -16.87 6.05 1.01
N SER A 91 -15.57 5.70 1.04
CA SER A 91 -15.16 4.30 0.99
C SER A 91 -15.74 3.52 2.16
N THR A 92 -16.21 2.31 1.89
CA THR A 92 -16.77 1.40 2.89
C THR A 92 -15.68 0.56 3.53
N PHE A 93 -14.72 0.11 2.72
CA PHE A 93 -13.69 -0.83 3.16
C PHE A 93 -12.29 -0.22 3.05
N ILE A 94 -11.43 -0.60 3.99
CA ILE A 94 -9.98 -0.48 3.90
C ILE A 94 -9.43 -1.90 3.72
N VAL A 95 -8.87 -2.19 2.54
CA VAL A 95 -8.32 -3.51 2.22
C VAL A 95 -6.80 -3.49 2.41
N THR A 96 -6.28 -4.50 3.08
CA THR A 96 -4.84 -4.72 3.26
C THR A 96 -4.44 -6.10 2.76
N CYS A 97 -3.46 -6.16 1.86
CA CYS A 97 -2.92 -7.37 1.27
C CYS A 97 -1.94 -8.04 2.25
N VAL A 98 -2.09 -9.34 2.44
CA VAL A 98 -1.31 -10.16 3.36
C VAL A 98 -0.92 -11.46 2.67
N LEU A 99 0.34 -11.88 2.78
CA LEU A 99 0.80 -13.11 2.15
C LEU A 99 0.40 -14.33 3.01
N ARG A 100 -0.14 -15.40 2.39
CA ARG A 100 -0.65 -16.57 3.15
C ARG A 100 0.45 -17.43 3.79
N ASN A 101 1.67 -17.36 3.31
CA ASN A 101 2.86 -17.90 3.96
C ASN A 101 3.20 -17.15 5.28
N GLU A 102 2.49 -16.06 5.58
CA GLU A 102 2.38 -15.43 6.91
C GLU A 102 1.19 -15.99 7.75
N ILE A 103 0.51 -17.03 7.24
CA ILE A 103 -0.75 -17.65 7.75
C ILE A 103 -0.59 -19.18 7.92
N GLU A 104 0.55 -19.79 7.57
CA GLU A 104 0.85 -21.19 7.92
C GLU A 104 1.25 -21.31 9.41
N ARG A 105 0.69 -22.34 10.08
CA ARG A 105 0.44 -22.47 11.53
C ARG A 105 1.64 -22.35 12.50
N ASN A 106 2.86 -22.11 12.02
CA ASN A 106 4.07 -22.04 12.84
C ASN A 106 4.85 -20.71 12.74
N SER A 107 4.44 -19.75 11.90
CA SER A 107 5.15 -18.48 11.75
C SER A 107 4.23 -17.36 11.26
N THR A 108 3.26 -16.98 12.09
CA THR A 108 2.49 -15.75 11.87
C THR A 108 3.40 -14.55 12.03
N ILE A 109 3.50 -13.67 11.05
CA ILE A 109 4.01 -12.30 11.32
C ILE A 109 3.21 -11.26 10.53
N ILE A 110 1.87 -11.25 10.66
CA ILE A 110 1.28 -9.94 10.99
C ILE A 110 1.42 -9.85 12.51
N PRO A 111 2.31 -9.00 13.04
CA PRO A 111 2.35 -8.79 14.47
C PRO A 111 0.97 -8.34 14.94
N LEU A 112 0.47 -8.90 16.05
CA LEU A 112 -0.85 -8.56 16.58
C LEU A 112 -1.03 -7.04 16.72
N THR A 113 0.04 -6.32 17.04
CA THR A 113 0.09 -4.86 17.11
C THR A 113 -0.26 -4.18 15.77
N HIS A 114 0.18 -4.72 14.64
CA HIS A 114 -0.16 -4.22 13.31
C HIS A 114 -1.64 -4.47 13.00
N LEU A 115 -2.17 -5.64 13.36
CA LEU A 115 -3.59 -5.94 13.19
C LEU A 115 -4.45 -4.98 14.02
N ILE A 116 -4.12 -4.80 15.30
CA ILE A 116 -4.79 -3.85 16.21
C ILE A 116 -4.71 -2.43 15.65
N ALA A 117 -3.53 -1.97 15.21
CA ALA A 117 -3.36 -0.63 14.66
C ALA A 117 -4.23 -0.40 13.42
N ARG A 118 -4.27 -1.35 12.48
CA ARG A 118 -5.12 -1.30 11.28
C ARG A 118 -6.60 -1.23 11.65
N CYS A 119 -7.05 -2.09 12.56
CA CYS A 119 -8.45 -2.10 13.01
C CYS A 119 -8.83 -0.78 13.69
N ARG A 120 -7.97 -0.27 14.57
CA ARG A 120 -8.19 1.01 15.27
C ARG A 120 -8.30 2.18 14.30
N ILE A 121 -7.44 2.23 13.27
CA ILE A 121 -7.53 3.27 12.24
C ILE A 121 -8.87 3.16 11.50
N ALA A 122 -9.27 1.94 11.09
CA ALA A 122 -10.52 1.71 10.38
C ALA A 122 -11.76 2.16 11.19
N VAL A 123 -11.83 1.79 12.47
CA VAL A 123 -12.89 2.22 13.39
C VAL A 123 -12.94 3.75 13.52
N ASN A 124 -11.78 4.39 13.71
CA ASN A 124 -11.71 5.85 13.87
C ASN A 124 -12.23 6.62 12.65
N VAL A 125 -12.17 6.03 11.45
CA VAL A 125 -12.68 6.64 10.22
C VAL A 125 -13.99 6.03 9.74
N ASN A 126 -14.65 5.25 10.59
CA ASN A 126 -15.91 4.55 10.34
C ASN A 126 -15.88 3.70 9.05
N LYS A 127 -14.87 2.83 8.93
CA LYS A 127 -14.69 1.91 7.81
C LYS A 127 -14.48 0.49 8.30
N ILE A 128 -14.79 -0.48 7.44
CA ILE A 128 -14.59 -1.89 7.70
C ILE A 128 -13.17 -2.28 7.30
N CYS A 129 -12.44 -2.94 8.20
CA CYS A 129 -11.10 -3.46 7.94
C CYS A 129 -11.20 -4.83 7.25
N ILE A 130 -10.53 -4.98 6.10
CA ILE A 130 -10.46 -6.22 5.34
C ILE A 130 -9.01 -6.64 5.13
N LEU A 131 -8.71 -7.90 5.40
CA LEU A 131 -7.47 -8.55 4.99
C LEU A 131 -7.72 -9.36 3.72
N ALA A 132 -6.86 -9.22 2.72
CA ALA A 132 -6.94 -9.95 1.47
C ALA A 132 -5.68 -10.81 1.28
N SER A 133 -5.85 -12.07 0.93
CA SER A 133 -4.75 -13.01 0.68
C SER A 133 -5.12 -14.00 -0.41
N ARG A 134 -4.15 -14.61 -1.10
CA ARG A 134 -4.45 -15.75 -1.97
C ARG A 134 -4.89 -16.94 -1.11
N LYS A 135 -5.83 -17.75 -1.61
CA LYS A 135 -6.34 -18.96 -0.93
C LYS A 135 -5.27 -20.05 -0.78
N SER A 136 -4.37 -20.14 -1.75
CA SER A 136 -3.19 -21.02 -1.77
C SER A 136 -2.03 -20.28 -2.41
N PRO A 137 -0.75 -20.60 -2.09
CA PRO A 137 0.40 -20.00 -2.75
C PRO A 137 0.40 -20.14 -4.28
N ILE A 138 -0.25 -21.19 -4.78
CA ILE A 138 -0.29 -21.56 -6.20
C ILE A 138 -1.56 -21.01 -6.89
N SER A 139 -2.63 -20.73 -6.15
CA SER A 139 -3.90 -20.27 -6.72
C SER A 139 -3.96 -18.75 -6.85
N CYS A 140 -4.63 -18.25 -7.89
CA CYS A 140 -4.95 -16.82 -8.04
C CYS A 140 -6.21 -16.41 -7.27
N ASP A 141 -6.98 -17.35 -6.74
CA ASP A 141 -8.21 -17.06 -5.99
C ASP A 141 -7.90 -16.26 -4.72
N ILE A 142 -8.60 -15.15 -4.53
CA ILE A 142 -8.44 -14.27 -3.37
C ILE A 142 -9.47 -14.63 -2.29
N GLU A 143 -9.00 -14.71 -1.05
CA GLU A 143 -9.81 -14.85 0.15
C GLU A 143 -9.77 -13.53 0.93
N TYR A 144 -10.96 -13.08 1.35
CA TYR A 144 -11.14 -11.85 2.13
C TYR A 144 -11.60 -12.19 3.54
N LEU A 145 -10.91 -11.65 4.54
CA LEU A 145 -11.25 -11.75 5.95
C LEU A 145 -11.63 -10.37 6.48
N THR A 146 -12.86 -10.24 6.95
CA THR A 146 -13.32 -9.03 7.63
C THR A 146 -12.92 -9.05 9.11
N VAL A 147 -12.34 -7.97 9.59
CA VAL A 147 -11.97 -7.82 11.01
C VAL A 147 -12.78 -6.68 11.60
N ASN A 148 -13.65 -7.04 12.55
CA ASN A 148 -14.50 -6.08 13.26
C ASN A 148 -13.97 -5.90 14.67
N TRP A 149 -13.80 -4.64 15.07
CA TRP A 149 -13.50 -4.29 16.46
C TRP A 149 -14.82 -4.14 17.21
N ASN A 150 -15.09 -5.07 18.13
CA ASN A 150 -16.24 -4.99 19.01
C ASN A 150 -15.75 -4.58 20.40
N GLY A 151 -15.89 -3.31 20.72
CA GLY A 151 -15.68 -2.74 22.06
C GLY A 151 -16.94 -1.97 22.45
N PHE A 152 -17.46 -2.28 23.63
CA PHE A 152 -18.74 -1.81 24.20
C PHE A 152 -18.94 -0.30 24.14
#